data_AF-A0A1V9XVC2-F1
#
_entry.id   AF-A0A1V9XVC2-F1
#
_cell.length_a   1.000
_cell.length_b   1.000
_cell.length_c   1.000
_cell.angle_alpha   90.00
_cell.angle_beta   90.00
_cell.angle_gamma   90.00
#
_symmetry.space_group_name_H-M   'P 1'
#
loop_
_entity.id
_entity.type
_entity.pdbx_description
1 polymer ?
#
loop_
_entity_poly.entity_id
_entity_poly.type
_entity_poly.pdbx_seq_one_letter_code
_entity_poly.pdbx_strand_id
1 'polypeptide(L)'
;MPQRCLPPYTNVAYNRAVNASNTCGIKEPQQFCAQSPYLKASLECEFCDDRYERSSHSSRYITDFAGPDNLTWWQSETLMERVDEAPVDLTID
;
A
#
# COMPACT_ATOMS: atom_id res chain seq x y z
N MET A 1 -36.41 -29.62 -12.36
CA MET A 1 -34.97 -29.98 -12.44
C MET A 1 -34.17 -28.88 -11.74
N PRO A 2 -33.18 -29.20 -10.90
CA PRO A 2 -32.35 -28.19 -10.26
C PRO A 2 -31.42 -27.51 -11.29
N GLN A 3 -31.20 -26.21 -11.14
CA GLN A 3 -30.25 -25.43 -11.94
C GLN A 3 -29.10 -24.93 -11.07
N ARG A 4 -27.91 -24.84 -11.66
CA ARG A 4 -26.73 -24.28 -10.99
C ARG A 4 -26.84 -22.76 -10.96
N CYS A 5 -26.77 -22.18 -9.77
CA CYS A 5 -26.60 -20.74 -9.59
C CYS A 5 -25.14 -20.42 -9.27
N LEU A 6 -24.66 -19.27 -9.72
CA LEU A 6 -23.37 -18.70 -9.36
C LEU A 6 -23.61 -17.37 -8.64
N PRO A 7 -22.78 -17.02 -7.64
CA PRO A 7 -22.85 -15.71 -7.03
C PRO A 7 -22.50 -14.60 -8.04
N PRO A 8 -22.91 -13.35 -7.77
CA PRO A 8 -22.49 -12.21 -8.58
C PRO A 8 -20.97 -12.04 -8.53
N TYR A 9 -20.41 -11.49 -9.60
CA TYR A 9 -19.00 -11.10 -9.65
C TYR A 9 -18.75 -9.95 -8.67
N THR A 10 -17.72 -10.08 -7.84
CA THR A 10 -17.36 -9.07 -6.83
C THR A 10 -15.85 -9.02 -6.60
N ASN A 11 -15.37 -7.90 -6.07
CA ASN A 11 -14.03 -7.79 -5.51
C ASN A 11 -14.03 -8.41 -4.11
N VAL A 12 -13.48 -9.61 -3.97
CA VAL A 12 -13.43 -10.34 -2.69
C VAL A 12 -12.45 -9.73 -1.68
N ALA A 13 -11.52 -8.89 -2.14
CA ALA A 13 -10.54 -8.22 -1.30
C ALA A 13 -11.05 -6.89 -0.72
N TYR A 14 -12.12 -6.31 -1.28
CA TYR A 14 -12.62 -5.00 -0.83
C TYR A 14 -12.95 -5.02 0.67
N ASN A 15 -12.39 -4.04 1.39
CA ASN A 15 -12.55 -3.87 2.83
C ASN A 15 -12.08 -5.08 3.68
N ARG A 16 -11.26 -5.97 3.12
CA ARG A 16 -10.57 -7.04 3.87
C ARG A 16 -9.33 -6.48 4.55
N ALA A 17 -8.97 -7.03 5.71
CA ALA A 17 -7.71 -6.70 6.34
C ALA A 17 -6.56 -7.28 5.52
N VAL A 18 -5.50 -6.49 5.33
CA VAL A 18 -4.27 -6.93 4.68
C VAL A 18 -3.16 -6.96 5.71
N ASN A 19 -2.58 -8.14 5.94
CA ASN A 19 -1.39 -8.30 6.74
C ASN A 19 -0.15 -8.15 5.86
N ALA A 20 0.62 -7.09 6.10
CA ALA A 20 1.86 -6.81 5.39
C ALA A 20 3.07 -7.15 6.27
N SER A 21 4.03 -7.90 5.75
CA SER A 21 5.26 -8.22 6.50
C SER A 21 6.14 -7.00 6.76
N ASN A 22 5.92 -5.92 6.02
CA ASN A 22 6.63 -4.65 6.13
C ASN A 22 5.69 -3.49 5.78
N THR A 23 5.88 -2.33 6.41
CA THR A 23 5.16 -1.08 6.10
C THR A 23 6.01 0.08 6.62
N CYS A 24 6.17 1.14 5.82
CA CYS A 24 7.00 2.27 6.20
C CYS A 24 6.41 3.06 7.38
N GLY A 25 7.26 3.83 8.07
CA GLY A 25 6.80 4.82 9.06
C GLY A 25 6.29 4.25 10.38
N ILE A 26 6.26 2.91 10.57
CA ILE A 26 5.76 2.26 11.80
C ILE A 26 6.71 2.49 12.98
N LYS A 27 8.02 2.31 12.77
CA LYS A 27 9.03 2.46 13.84
C LYS A 27 9.40 3.93 14.03
N GLU A 28 9.66 4.62 12.93
CA GLU A 28 10.09 6.01 12.88
C GLU A 28 9.78 6.63 11.50
N PRO A 29 9.74 7.96 11.37
CA PRO A 29 9.56 8.61 10.08
C PRO A 29 10.67 8.24 9.10
N GLN A 30 10.31 7.83 7.90
CA GLN A 30 11.23 7.37 6.87
C GLN A 30 11.13 8.24 5.62
N GLN A 31 12.26 8.70 5.12
CA GLN A 31 12.29 9.46 3.87
C GLN A 31 12.24 8.51 2.68
N PHE A 32 11.32 8.76 1.74
CA PHE A 32 11.28 8.07 0.46
C PHE A 32 11.28 9.08 -0.67
N CYS A 33 11.76 8.67 -1.86
CA CYS A 33 11.80 9.54 -3.02
C CYS A 33 11.17 8.82 -4.22
N ALA A 34 10.18 9.44 -4.85
CA ALA A 34 9.50 8.85 -6.00
C ALA A 34 10.46 8.77 -7.21
N GLN A 35 10.74 7.56 -7.67
CA GLN A 35 11.55 7.31 -8.86
C GLN A 35 10.65 7.26 -10.11
N SER A 36 10.08 8.40 -10.51
CA SER A 36 9.27 8.45 -11.73
C SER A 36 10.12 8.87 -12.94
N PRO A 37 10.17 8.08 -14.03
CA PRO A 37 10.82 8.49 -15.27
C PRO A 37 10.07 9.62 -16.00
N TYR A 38 8.83 9.93 -15.59
CA TYR A 38 7.99 10.97 -16.19
C TYR A 38 8.08 12.32 -15.45
N LEU A 39 8.52 12.32 -14.18
CA LEU A 39 8.79 13.54 -13.42
C LEU A 39 10.21 14.04 -13.76
N LYS A 40 10.35 14.60 -14.97
CA LYS A 40 11.55 15.36 -15.33
C LYS A 40 11.65 16.58 -14.40
N ALA A 41 12.57 16.53 -13.44
CA ALA A 41 13.23 17.65 -12.75
C ALA A 41 12.95 17.93 -11.26
N SER A 42 12.21 17.11 -10.51
CA SER A 42 12.38 17.08 -9.05
C SER A 42 12.23 15.67 -8.51
N LEU A 43 13.31 15.15 -7.92
CA LEU A 43 13.18 14.07 -6.94
C LEU A 43 12.46 14.69 -5.73
N GLU A 44 11.14 14.70 -5.77
CA GLU A 44 10.36 15.12 -4.60
C GLU A 44 10.42 13.95 -3.62
N CYS A 45 11.19 14.15 -2.56
CA CYS A 45 11.29 13.22 -1.46
C CYS A 45 10.29 13.63 -0.40
N GLU A 46 9.53 12.66 0.08
CA GLU A 46 8.51 12.80 1.10
C GLU A 46 8.87 11.96 2.31
N PHE A 47 8.14 12.16 3.41
CA PHE A 47 8.28 11.34 4.61
C PHE A 47 7.07 10.43 4.74
N CYS A 48 7.35 9.14 4.96
CA CYS A 48 6.37 8.19 5.46
C CYS A 48 6.41 8.18 6.99
N ASP A 49 5.27 8.46 7.61
CA ASP A 49 5.10 8.45 9.07
C ASP A 49 3.68 7.98 9.40
N ASP A 50 3.58 6.77 9.97
CA ASP A 50 2.30 6.10 10.22
C ASP A 50 1.49 6.78 11.34
N ARG A 51 2.10 7.72 12.07
CA ARG A 51 1.43 8.52 13.11
C ARG A 51 0.52 9.60 12.53
N TYR A 52 0.69 9.96 11.26
CA TYR A 52 -0.09 11.00 10.60
C TYR A 52 -0.74 10.47 9.32
N GLU A 53 -2.07 10.56 9.22
CA GLU A 53 -2.83 10.01 8.09
C GLU A 53 -2.37 10.51 6.71
N ARG A 54 -1.89 11.77 6.63
CA ARG A 54 -1.42 12.39 5.37
C ARG A 54 -0.11 11.82 4.85
N SER A 55 0.69 11.19 5.71
CA SER A 55 1.99 10.60 5.41
C SER A 55 2.04 9.11 5.73
N SER A 56 0.91 8.51 6.11
CA SER A 56 0.79 7.08 6.35
C SER A 56 0.55 6.38 5.01
N HIS A 57 1.16 5.20 4.86
CA HIS A 57 0.96 4.31 3.72
C HIS A 57 0.61 2.90 4.22
N SER A 58 -0.37 2.83 5.12
CA SER A 58 -0.86 1.60 5.75
C SER A 58 -1.38 0.57 4.74
N SER A 59 -1.26 -0.72 5.07
CA SER A 59 -1.77 -1.84 4.26
C SER A 59 -3.28 -1.78 4.02
N ARG A 60 -4.04 -1.05 4.86
CA ARG A 60 -5.48 -0.82 4.65
C ARG A 60 -5.79 -0.14 3.32
N TYR A 61 -4.85 0.65 2.79
CA TYR A 61 -4.97 1.39 1.55
C TYR A 61 -4.83 0.52 0.29
N ILE A 62 -4.68 -0.80 0.44
CA ILE A 62 -4.70 -1.76 -0.68
C ILE A 62 -6.14 -2.10 -1.07
N THR A 63 -7.05 -2.09 -0.09
CA THR A 63 -8.40 -2.66 -0.20
C THR A 63 -9.50 -1.64 0.08
N ASP A 64 -9.14 -0.38 0.27
CA ASP A 64 -10.07 0.72 0.45
C ASP A 64 -10.74 1.12 -0.88
N PHE A 65 -11.50 2.21 -0.83
CA PHE A 65 -12.17 2.71 -2.01
C PHE A 65 -11.17 3.48 -2.90
N ALA A 66 -10.81 2.89 -4.04
CA ALA A 66 -10.00 3.54 -5.06
C ALA A 66 -10.82 4.59 -5.84
N GLY A 67 -10.93 5.79 -5.29
CA GLY A 67 -11.52 6.95 -5.96
C GLY A 67 -10.51 7.66 -6.88
N PRO A 68 -10.97 8.34 -7.95
CA PRO A 68 -10.08 9.00 -8.91
C PRO A 68 -9.33 10.21 -8.32
N ASP A 69 -9.90 10.89 -7.31
CA ASP A 69 -9.37 12.15 -6.79
C ASP A 69 -8.49 11.97 -5.53
N ASN A 70 -8.68 10.87 -4.79
CA ASN A 70 -7.99 10.59 -3.53
C ASN A 70 -7.32 9.23 -3.62
N LEU A 71 -6.20 9.17 -4.33
CA LEU A 71 -5.45 7.94 -4.52
C LEU A 71 -4.65 7.64 -3.25
N THR A 72 -4.91 6.48 -2.67
CA THR A 72 -4.22 5.93 -1.51
C THR A 72 -3.36 4.75 -1.96
N TRP A 73 -2.28 4.47 -1.23
CA TRP A 73 -1.44 3.31 -1.50
C TRP A 73 -0.76 2.83 -0.22
N TRP A 74 -0.41 1.54 -0.22
CA TRP A 74 0.50 0.97 0.76
C TRP A 74 1.95 1.07 0.28
N GLN A 75 2.88 1.21 1.22
CA GLN A 75 4.31 1.27 0.91
C GLN A 75 5.16 0.56 1.95
N SER A 76 6.15 -0.20 1.49
CA SER A 76 7.20 -0.78 2.34
C SER A 76 8.21 0.29 2.78
N GLU A 77 9.02 -0.04 3.77
CA GLU A 77 10.29 0.65 4.06
C GLU A 77 11.18 0.66 2.79
N THR A 78 12.15 1.59 2.73
CA THR A 78 13.01 1.75 1.56
C THR A 78 14.23 0.82 1.63
N LEU A 79 15.04 0.79 0.56
CA LEU A 79 16.29 0.04 0.56
C LEU A 79 17.35 0.64 1.50
N MET A 80 17.23 1.90 1.93
CA MET A 80 18.14 2.46 2.93
C MET A 80 18.01 1.72 4.27
N GLU A 81 16.84 1.16 4.56
CA GLU A 81 16.55 0.40 5.77
C GLU A 81 16.93 -1.08 5.67
N ARG A 82 17.62 -1.50 4.59
CA ARG A 82 18.04 -2.90 4.34
C ARG A 82 16.89 -3.90 4.19
N VAL A 83 15.79 -3.46 3.58
CA VAL A 83 14.66 -4.35 3.22
C VAL A 83 15.07 -5.43 2.21
N ASP A 84 16.20 -5.29 1.52
CA ASP A 84 16.74 -6.29 0.60
C ASP A 84 17.18 -7.60 1.27
N GLU A 85 17.22 -7.65 2.60
CA GLU A 85 17.55 -8.88 3.36
C GLU A 85 16.38 -9.90 3.40
N ALA A 86 15.14 -9.53 3.02
CA ALA A 86 13.99 -10.44 2.97
C ALA A 86 12.87 -9.98 2.00
N PRO A 87 12.09 -10.91 1.39
CA PRO A 87 10.93 -10.55 0.58
C PRO A 87 9.83 -9.87 1.41
N VAL A 88 9.09 -8.95 0.78
CA VAL A 88 7.90 -8.32 1.38
C VAL A 88 6.65 -9.06 0.92
N ASP A 89 5.83 -9.49 1.90
CA ASP A 89 4.64 -10.31 1.69
C ASP A 89 3.37 -9.54 2.08
N LEU A 90 2.30 -9.76 1.31
CA LEU A 90 0.96 -9.23 1.56
C LEU A 90 -0.03 -10.41 1.62
N THR A 91 -0.72 -10.57 2.74
CA THR A 91 -1.73 -11.62 2.96
C THR A 91 -3.10 -10.99 3.16
N ILE A 92 -4.11 -11.48 2.45
CA ILE A 92 -5.50 -11.04 2.56
C ILE A 92 -6.34 -12.21 3.06
N ASP A 93 -7.05 -12.01 4.17
CA ASP A 93 -7.95 -13.01 4.79
C ASP A 93 -9.41 -12.91 4.30
#